data_AF-A0A498G619-F1
#
_entry.id   AF-A0A498G619-F1
#
_cell.length_a   1.000
_cell.length_b   1.000
_cell.length_c   1.000
_cell.angle_alpha   90.00
_cell.angle_beta   90.00
_cell.angle_gamma   90.00
#
_symmetry.space_group_name_H-M   'P 1'
#
loop_
_entity.id
_entity.type
_entity.pdbx_description
1 polymer ?
#
loop_
_entity_poly.entity_id
_entity_poly.type
_entity_poly.pdbx_seq_one_letter_code
_entity_poly.pdbx_strand_id
1 'polypeptide(L)'
;MALETVGRWVNHDDVVVRFVALWSVVAVVFTAAWVGSYYVLPVGILRGSNPGASIPYAGSVWREFLTLFAWNVGVTLVAIGANTFRSVNTPLGYVVVVVQAPQYGVVWGTGSLAVGSGARIAPSLSVLVDRSGPMEITAVIAIVVATRGVMLWHQQSGPRWREEFERIRSPGDWTLTRREWAVLTGGYLLLAIANYREAIAISQIVG
;
A
#
# COMPACT_ATOMS: atom_id res chain seq x y z
N MET A 1 -13.05 -5.28 23.13
CA MET A 1 -12.72 -3.89 23.53
C MET A 1 -11.65 -3.22 22.65
N ALA A 2 -10.53 -3.88 22.29
CA ALA A 2 -9.47 -3.28 21.46
C ALA A 2 -9.84 -3.13 19.96
N LEU A 3 -10.45 -4.14 19.34
CA LEU A 3 -10.74 -4.15 17.89
C LEU A 3 -11.79 -3.11 17.45
N GLU A 4 -12.85 -2.92 18.24
CA GLU A 4 -13.86 -1.87 17.99
C GLU A 4 -13.24 -0.47 18.09
N THR A 5 -12.21 -0.32 18.91
CA THR A 5 -11.48 0.94 19.04
C THR A 5 -10.59 1.17 17.82
N VAL A 6 -9.84 0.17 17.36
CA VAL A 6 -9.06 0.23 16.11
C VAL A 6 -9.95 0.55 14.91
N GLY A 7 -11.10 -0.12 14.79
CA GLY A 7 -12.06 0.13 13.71
C GLY A 7 -12.58 1.56 13.69
N ARG A 8 -12.78 2.19 14.86
CA ARG A 8 -13.17 3.61 14.96
C ARG A 8 -12.06 4.55 14.51
N TRP A 9 -10.81 4.30 14.93
CA TRP A 9 -9.67 5.13 14.55
C TRP A 9 -9.35 5.04 13.05
N VAL A 10 -9.35 3.83 12.50
CA VAL A 10 -9.10 3.61 11.06
C VAL A 10 -10.18 4.25 10.20
N ASN A 11 -11.43 4.33 10.68
CA ASN A 11 -12.53 4.94 9.93
C ASN A 11 -12.91 6.34 10.43
N HIS A 12 -11.98 7.03 11.10
CA HIS A 12 -12.21 8.36 11.65
C HIS A 12 -12.45 9.41 10.53
N ASP A 13 -13.24 10.43 10.83
CA ASP A 13 -13.61 11.45 9.84
C ASP A 13 -12.48 12.42 9.51
N ASP A 14 -11.63 12.73 10.50
CA ASP A 14 -10.37 13.43 10.24
C ASP A 14 -9.38 12.53 9.48
N VAL A 15 -8.88 13.04 8.34
CA VAL A 15 -7.97 12.31 7.44
C VAL A 15 -6.63 11.96 8.08
N VAL A 16 -6.11 12.82 8.96
CA VAL A 16 -4.82 12.59 9.62
C VAL A 16 -4.97 11.46 10.64
N VAL A 17 -6.06 11.47 11.39
CA VAL A 17 -6.35 10.42 12.39
C VAL A 17 -6.46 9.05 11.72
N ARG A 18 -7.26 8.92 10.66
CA ARG A 18 -7.38 7.64 9.94
C ARG A 18 -6.10 7.24 9.21
N PHE A 19 -5.32 8.20 8.70
CA PHE A 19 -4.01 7.97 8.10
C PHE A 19 -3.08 7.31 9.12
N VAL A 20 -2.89 7.93 10.28
CA VAL A 20 -2.01 7.42 11.34
C VAL A 20 -2.49 6.06 11.84
N ALA A 21 -3.81 5.88 12.00
CA ALA A 21 -4.38 4.63 12.45
C ALA A 21 -4.14 3.49 11.45
N LEU A 22 -4.47 3.70 10.16
CA LEU A 22 -4.26 2.69 9.13
C LEU A 22 -2.77 2.41 8.92
N TRP A 23 -1.93 3.45 8.93
CA TRP A 23 -0.48 3.31 8.85
C TRP A 23 0.07 2.45 9.97
N SER A 24 -0.39 2.66 11.21
CA SER A 24 0.04 1.87 12.37
C SER A 24 -0.36 0.40 12.22
N VAL A 25 -1.59 0.13 11.77
CA VAL A 25 -2.05 -1.24 11.51
C VAL A 25 -1.18 -1.91 10.44
N VAL A 26 -0.97 -1.22 9.32
CA VAL A 26 -0.15 -1.71 8.19
C VAL A 26 1.29 -1.97 8.62
N ALA A 27 1.90 -1.03 9.34
CA ALA A 27 3.27 -1.16 9.85
C ALA A 27 3.40 -2.38 10.79
N VAL A 28 2.44 -2.61 11.68
CA VAL A 28 2.45 -3.77 12.58
C VAL A 28 2.33 -5.08 11.81
N VAL A 29 1.35 -5.23 10.91
CA VAL A 29 1.17 -6.49 10.17
C VAL A 29 2.32 -6.75 9.19
N PHE A 30 2.85 -5.71 8.56
CA PHE A 30 4.05 -5.78 7.72
C PHE A 30 5.26 -6.26 8.53
N THR A 31 5.53 -5.62 9.67
CA THR A 31 6.70 -5.93 10.51
C THR A 31 6.59 -7.33 11.07
N ALA A 32 5.41 -7.74 11.55
CA ALA A 32 5.18 -9.09 12.04
C ALA A 32 5.43 -10.14 10.95
N ALA A 33 4.93 -9.91 9.73
CA ALA A 33 5.15 -10.79 8.60
C ALA A 33 6.63 -10.83 8.17
N TRP A 34 7.31 -9.68 8.15
CA TRP A 34 8.73 -9.55 7.80
C TRP A 34 9.64 -10.27 8.80
N VAL A 35 9.46 -10.00 10.09
CA VAL A 35 10.25 -10.64 11.16
C VAL A 35 9.96 -12.14 11.18
N GLY A 36 8.67 -12.53 11.13
CA GLY A 36 8.29 -13.94 11.15
C GLY A 36 8.84 -14.71 9.95
N SER A 37 8.72 -14.17 8.73
CA SER A 37 9.23 -14.82 7.53
C SER A 37 10.75 -14.89 7.50
N TYR A 38 11.44 -13.87 8.02
CA TYR A 38 12.90 -13.85 8.07
C TYR A 38 13.47 -15.00 8.91
N TYR A 39 12.85 -15.31 10.05
CA TYR A 39 13.34 -16.34 10.96
C TYR A 39 12.79 -17.74 10.67
N VAL A 40 11.58 -17.85 10.11
CA VAL A 40 10.86 -19.14 10.00
C VAL A 40 10.84 -19.69 8.58
N LEU A 41 10.76 -18.85 7.55
CA LEU A 41 10.52 -19.32 6.18
C LEU A 41 11.82 -19.51 5.38
N PRO A 42 11.88 -20.47 4.43
CA PRO A 42 13.03 -20.66 3.55
C PRO A 42 13.36 -19.43 2.70
N VAL A 43 14.66 -19.24 2.41
CA VAL A 43 15.13 -18.20 1.49
C VAL A 43 14.50 -18.43 0.12
N GLY A 44 13.94 -17.39 -0.47
CA GLY A 44 13.49 -17.40 -1.85
C GLY A 44 12.19 -18.14 -2.11
N ILE A 45 11.42 -18.55 -1.10
CA ILE A 45 10.17 -19.31 -1.27
C ILE A 45 9.13 -18.63 -2.19
N LEU A 46 9.16 -17.29 -2.28
CA LEU A 46 8.31 -16.50 -3.17
C LEU A 46 9.04 -15.99 -4.44
N ARG A 47 10.20 -16.53 -4.81
CA ARG A 47 10.88 -16.10 -6.05
C ARG A 47 10.06 -16.52 -7.27
N GLY A 48 9.96 -15.62 -8.24
CA GLY A 48 9.19 -15.86 -9.47
C GLY A 48 7.67 -15.74 -9.32
N SER A 49 7.14 -15.50 -8.11
CA SER A 49 5.69 -15.29 -7.92
C SER A 49 5.23 -13.86 -8.23
N ASN A 50 6.17 -12.93 -8.48
CA ASN A 50 5.85 -11.56 -8.86
C ASN A 50 5.92 -11.39 -10.38
N PRO A 51 4.79 -11.14 -11.08
CA PRO A 51 4.76 -10.97 -12.53
C PRO A 51 5.55 -9.74 -13.02
N GLY A 52 5.81 -8.74 -12.16
CA GLY A 52 6.65 -7.59 -12.49
C GLY A 52 8.16 -7.87 -12.42
N ALA A 53 8.57 -9.05 -11.94
CA ALA A 53 9.98 -9.37 -11.75
C ALA A 53 10.78 -9.60 -13.03
N SER A 54 10.08 -9.79 -14.15
CA SER A 54 10.67 -10.06 -15.46
C SER A 54 10.82 -8.80 -16.33
N ILE A 55 10.42 -7.62 -15.84
CA ILE A 55 10.54 -6.38 -16.61
C ILE A 55 12.02 -6.00 -16.69
N PRO A 56 12.63 -5.96 -17.90
CA PRO A 56 14.02 -5.58 -18.06
C PRO A 56 14.23 -4.11 -17.65
N TYR A 57 15.44 -3.80 -17.16
CA TYR A 57 15.83 -2.42 -16.90
C TYR A 57 15.56 -1.53 -18.11
N ALA A 58 14.91 -0.39 -17.89
CA ALA A 58 14.42 0.48 -18.96
C ALA A 58 15.52 1.30 -19.68
N GLY A 59 16.79 1.09 -19.32
CA GLY A 59 17.97 1.67 -19.97
C GLY A 59 18.34 3.08 -19.50
N SER A 60 17.52 3.73 -18.67
CA SER A 60 17.88 4.99 -17.99
C SER A 60 17.07 5.20 -16.72
N VAL A 61 17.62 5.95 -15.76
CA VAL A 61 16.95 6.30 -14.50
C VAL A 61 15.57 6.90 -14.74
N TRP A 62 15.43 7.80 -15.72
CA TRP A 62 14.15 8.45 -16.00
C TRP A 62 13.09 7.49 -16.53
N ARG A 63 13.47 6.59 -17.44
CA ARG A 63 12.53 5.59 -17.98
C ARG A 63 12.15 4.58 -16.90
N GLU A 64 13.10 4.15 -16.07
CA GLU A 64 12.85 3.24 -14.95
C GLU A 64 11.89 3.90 -13.94
N PHE A 65 12.16 5.15 -13.57
CA PHE A 65 11.28 5.94 -12.71
C PHE A 65 9.84 6.01 -13.26
N LEU A 66 9.67 6.37 -14.54
CA LEU A 66 8.34 6.47 -15.14
C LEU A 66 7.62 5.13 -15.17
N THR A 67 8.33 4.03 -15.44
CA THR A 67 7.77 2.67 -15.42
C THR A 67 7.30 2.30 -14.01
N LEU A 68 8.16 2.46 -13.00
CA LEU A 68 7.84 2.16 -11.60
C LEU A 68 6.70 3.05 -11.08
N PHE A 69 6.75 4.36 -11.38
CA PHE A 69 5.73 5.31 -10.98
C PHE A 69 4.40 5.01 -11.65
N ALA A 70 4.36 4.74 -12.95
CA ALA A 70 3.14 4.39 -13.67
C ALA A 70 2.52 3.09 -13.14
N TRP A 71 3.35 2.08 -12.88
CA TRP A 71 2.90 0.82 -12.26
C TRP A 71 2.26 1.08 -10.90
N ASN A 72 2.96 1.80 -10.02
CA ASN A 72 2.47 2.11 -8.69
C ASN A 72 1.23 3.01 -8.71
N VAL A 73 1.12 3.95 -9.65
CA VAL A 73 -0.12 4.71 -9.89
C VAL A 73 -1.25 3.75 -10.27
N GLY A 74 -1.02 2.81 -11.19
CA GLY A 74 -1.99 1.78 -11.56
C GLY A 74 -2.49 0.99 -10.35
N VAL A 75 -1.57 0.52 -9.50
CA VAL A 75 -1.92 -0.17 -8.24
C VAL A 75 -2.75 0.72 -7.32
N THR A 76 -2.39 2.00 -7.16
CA THR A 76 -3.16 2.92 -6.32
C THR A 76 -4.55 3.19 -6.90
N LEU A 77 -4.71 3.26 -8.22
CA LEU A 77 -6.02 3.41 -8.87
C LEU A 77 -6.92 2.20 -8.62
N VAL A 78 -6.36 0.97 -8.59
CA VAL A 78 -7.12 -0.23 -8.18
C VAL A 78 -7.58 -0.10 -6.73
N ALA A 79 -6.72 0.36 -5.82
CA ALA A 79 -7.09 0.55 -4.42
C ALA A 79 -8.12 1.67 -4.22
N ILE A 80 -8.03 2.76 -4.98
CA ILE A 80 -9.06 3.82 -5.03
C ILE A 80 -10.37 3.26 -5.60
N GLY A 81 -10.30 2.45 -6.66
CA GLY A 81 -11.44 1.74 -7.21
C GLY A 81 -12.10 0.85 -6.17
N ALA A 82 -11.31 0.14 -5.35
CA ALA A 82 -11.84 -0.63 -4.23
C ALA A 82 -12.50 0.25 -3.15
N ASN A 83 -12.05 1.49 -2.92
CA ASN A 83 -12.75 2.43 -2.03
C ASN A 83 -14.17 2.81 -2.48
N THR A 84 -14.53 2.53 -3.74
CA THR A 84 -15.92 2.65 -4.20
C THR A 84 -16.88 1.72 -3.48
N PHE A 85 -16.36 0.65 -2.87
CA PHE A 85 -17.11 -0.28 -2.03
C PHE A 85 -16.77 -0.05 -0.56
N ARG A 86 -17.80 0.09 0.27
CA ARG A 86 -17.68 0.13 1.72
C ARG A 86 -18.45 -1.01 2.35
N SER A 87 -17.78 -1.81 3.18
CA SER A 87 -18.42 -2.84 3.98
C SER A 87 -18.55 -2.36 5.42
N VAL A 88 -19.79 -2.20 5.88
CA VAL A 88 -20.12 -1.57 7.17
C VAL A 88 -19.46 -0.18 7.25
N ASN A 89 -18.39 -0.03 8.02
CA ASN A 89 -17.68 1.24 8.16
C ASN A 89 -16.37 1.30 7.36
N THR A 90 -15.90 0.19 6.80
CA THR A 90 -14.54 0.08 6.24
C THR A 90 -14.55 0.06 4.70
N PRO A 91 -13.86 1.00 4.03
CA PRO A 91 -13.64 0.95 2.58
C PRO A 91 -12.82 -0.28 2.16
N LEU A 92 -13.15 -0.91 1.03
CA LEU A 92 -12.40 -2.10 0.59
C LEU A 92 -10.95 -1.77 0.19
N GLY A 93 -10.65 -0.54 -0.24
CA GLY A 93 -9.26 -0.14 -0.50
C GLY A 93 -8.36 -0.25 0.74
N TYR A 94 -8.92 -0.13 1.94
CA TYR A 94 -8.16 -0.30 3.19
C TYR A 94 -7.82 -1.76 3.40
N VAL A 95 -8.76 -2.65 3.08
CA VAL A 95 -8.57 -4.10 3.13
C VAL A 95 -7.48 -4.52 2.14
N VAL A 96 -7.48 -3.96 0.92
CA VAL A 96 -6.43 -4.22 -0.08
C VAL A 96 -5.05 -3.94 0.50
N VAL A 97 -4.84 -2.76 1.11
CA VAL A 97 -3.55 -2.38 1.69
C VAL A 97 -3.17 -3.29 2.87
N VAL A 98 -4.11 -3.59 3.77
CA VAL A 98 -3.85 -4.45 4.94
C VAL A 98 -3.53 -5.89 4.54
N VAL A 99 -4.14 -6.42 3.47
CA VAL A 99 -3.87 -7.77 2.96
C VAL A 99 -2.55 -7.83 2.20
N GLN A 100 -2.21 -6.78 1.45
CA GLN A 100 -0.99 -6.74 0.64
C GLN A 100 0.27 -6.53 1.49
N ALA A 101 0.18 -5.78 2.60
CA ALA A 101 1.33 -5.45 3.43
C ALA A 101 2.06 -6.69 4.01
N PRO A 102 1.38 -7.72 4.55
CA PRO A 102 2.02 -8.97 4.94
C PRO A 102 2.76 -9.65 3.79
N GLN A 103 2.21 -9.65 2.57
CA GLN A 103 2.86 -10.25 1.41
C GLN A 103 4.21 -9.57 1.11
N TYR A 104 4.25 -8.23 1.15
CA TYR A 104 5.50 -7.47 1.03
C TYR A 104 6.49 -7.79 2.17
N GLY A 105 6.01 -7.88 3.41
CA GLY A 105 6.85 -8.27 4.54
C GLY A 105 7.46 -9.66 4.35
N VAL A 106 6.67 -10.64 3.88
CA VAL A 106 7.17 -11.98 3.56
C VAL A 106 8.26 -11.91 2.49
N VAL A 107 8.03 -11.19 1.38
CA VAL A 107 9.02 -11.02 0.31
C VAL A 107 10.34 -10.48 0.83
N TRP A 108 10.31 -9.52 1.75
CA TRP A 108 11.52 -8.96 2.38
C TRP A 108 12.25 -9.98 3.26
N GLY A 109 11.52 -10.67 4.13
CA GLY A 109 12.13 -11.62 5.05
C GLY A 109 12.65 -12.88 4.35
N THR A 110 12.08 -13.27 3.22
CA THR A 110 12.56 -14.43 2.44
C THR A 110 13.62 -14.06 1.41
N GLY A 111 13.87 -12.77 1.14
CA GLY A 111 14.79 -12.35 0.07
C GLY A 111 14.27 -12.70 -1.32
N SER A 112 12.95 -12.53 -1.52
CA SER A 112 12.24 -12.87 -2.75
C SER A 112 11.98 -11.64 -3.63
N LEU A 113 12.73 -10.55 -3.41
CA LEU A 113 12.64 -9.37 -4.27
C LEU A 113 13.07 -9.71 -5.69
N ALA A 114 12.37 -9.11 -6.65
CA ALA A 114 12.65 -9.23 -8.07
C ALA A 114 14.02 -8.64 -8.46
N VAL A 115 14.37 -7.52 -7.81
CA VAL A 115 15.56 -6.73 -8.10
C VAL A 115 16.46 -6.69 -6.86
N GLY A 116 17.77 -6.87 -7.07
CA GLY A 116 18.78 -6.90 -6.01
C GLY A 116 19.48 -8.26 -5.86
N SER A 117 20.24 -8.43 -4.76
CA SER A 117 21.09 -9.61 -4.53
C SER A 117 20.34 -10.91 -4.22
N GLY A 118 19.01 -10.88 -4.13
CA GLY A 118 18.20 -12.01 -3.66
C GLY A 118 18.46 -12.40 -2.20
N ALA A 119 19.23 -11.59 -1.46
CA ALA A 119 19.46 -11.78 -0.03
C ALA A 119 18.23 -11.35 0.78
N ARG A 120 18.05 -12.00 1.95
CA ARG A 120 17.03 -11.58 2.91
C ARG A 120 17.34 -10.18 3.42
N ILE A 121 16.32 -9.36 3.60
CA ILE A 121 16.48 -8.07 4.27
C ILE A 121 16.38 -8.32 5.78
N ALA A 122 17.49 -8.09 6.49
CA ALA A 122 17.52 -8.25 7.94
C ALA A 122 16.63 -7.18 8.63
N PRO A 123 15.77 -7.57 9.60
CA PRO A 123 14.99 -6.63 10.39
C PRO A 123 15.88 -5.58 11.09
N SER A 124 15.78 -4.33 10.66
CA SER A 124 16.47 -3.20 11.28
C SER A 124 15.71 -1.90 11.03
N LEU A 125 15.94 -0.89 11.89
CA LEU A 125 15.38 0.45 11.70
C LEU A 125 16.04 1.19 10.53
N SER A 126 17.29 0.85 10.17
CA SER A 126 17.98 1.49 9.05
C SER A 126 17.27 1.24 7.71
N VAL A 127 16.62 0.07 7.57
CA VAL A 127 15.82 -0.27 6.38
C VAL A 127 14.68 0.72 6.14
N LEU A 128 14.15 1.38 7.18
CA LEU A 128 13.12 2.42 7.04
C LEU A 128 13.62 3.65 6.30
N VAL A 129 14.93 3.91 6.34
CA VAL A 129 15.59 5.06 5.70
C VAL A 129 16.22 4.65 4.37
N ASP A 130 16.89 3.50 4.35
CA ASP A 130 17.73 3.05 3.24
C ASP A 130 16.92 2.53 2.03
N ARG A 131 15.70 2.02 2.26
CA ARG A 131 14.85 1.45 1.20
C ARG A 131 13.68 2.37 0.86
N SER A 132 13.24 2.34 -0.40
CA SER A 132 12.05 3.07 -0.85
C SER A 132 10.74 2.46 -0.34
N GLY A 133 10.69 1.13 -0.13
CA GLY A 133 9.45 0.41 0.17
C GLY A 133 8.60 0.97 1.32
N PRO A 134 9.16 1.38 2.49
CA PRO A 134 8.38 1.98 3.56
C PRO A 134 7.78 3.34 3.17
N MET A 135 8.49 4.10 2.33
CA MET A 135 8.01 5.35 1.75
C MET A 135 6.87 5.09 0.76
N GLU A 136 7.00 4.06 -0.10
CA GLU A 136 5.95 3.64 -1.04
C GLU A 136 4.68 3.18 -0.30
N ILE A 137 4.81 2.32 0.71
CA ILE A 137 3.68 1.86 1.54
C ILE A 137 2.99 3.05 2.20
N THR A 138 3.76 3.99 2.78
CA THR A 138 3.23 5.21 3.39
C THR A 138 2.47 6.07 2.38
N ALA A 139 3.01 6.23 1.16
CA ALA A 139 2.38 6.97 0.08
C ALA A 139 1.05 6.32 -0.36
N VAL A 140 1.03 4.99 -0.54
CA VAL A 140 -0.18 4.24 -0.90
C VAL A 140 -1.25 4.40 0.19
N ILE A 141 -0.88 4.30 1.47
CA ILE A 141 -1.81 4.53 2.59
C ILE A 141 -2.40 5.94 2.50
N ALA A 142 -1.57 6.98 2.31
CA ALA A 142 -2.03 8.36 2.18
C ALA A 142 -3.05 8.53 1.05
N ILE A 143 -2.79 7.96 -0.12
CA ILE A 143 -3.68 8.00 -1.28
C ILE A 143 -5.01 7.30 -0.98
N VAL A 144 -4.96 6.10 -0.39
CA VAL A 144 -6.14 5.29 -0.09
C VAL A 144 -6.99 5.93 1.02
N VAL A 145 -6.39 6.51 2.06
CA VAL A 145 -7.18 7.17 3.11
C VAL A 145 -7.76 8.49 2.66
N ALA A 146 -7.06 9.25 1.81
CA ALA A 146 -7.58 10.50 1.26
C ALA A 146 -8.82 10.24 0.39
N THR A 147 -8.86 9.11 -0.32
CA THR A 147 -9.96 8.73 -1.22
C THR A 147 -11.07 7.92 -0.55
N ARG A 148 -11.13 7.87 0.79
CA ARG A 148 -12.23 7.24 1.55
C ARG A 148 -13.64 7.69 1.12
N GLY A 149 -13.74 8.96 0.67
CA GLY A 149 -14.99 9.60 0.25
C GLY A 149 -15.51 9.17 -1.12
N VAL A 150 -14.68 8.50 -1.94
CA VAL A 150 -14.97 8.01 -3.30
C VAL A 150 -15.83 6.74 -3.23
N MET A 151 -16.86 6.73 -2.38
CA MET A 151 -17.74 5.59 -2.14
C MET A 151 -18.96 5.67 -3.08
N LEU A 152 -19.33 4.54 -3.67
CA LEU A 152 -20.53 4.39 -4.51
C LEU A 152 -21.48 3.34 -3.94
N TRP A 153 -20.92 2.22 -3.49
CA TRP A 153 -21.64 1.07 -2.98
C TRP A 153 -21.39 0.87 -1.49
N HIS A 154 -22.45 0.58 -0.75
CA HIS A 154 -22.39 0.39 0.68
C HIS A 154 -23.17 -0.86 1.08
N GLN A 155 -22.49 -1.76 1.78
CA GLN A 155 -23.11 -2.84 2.53
C GLN A 155 -23.34 -2.33 3.96
N GLN A 156 -24.58 -1.98 4.29
CA GLN A 156 -24.90 -1.23 5.51
C GLN A 156 -24.71 -2.03 6.80
N SER A 157 -25.01 -3.32 6.77
CA SER A 157 -25.01 -4.19 7.96
C SER A 157 -24.20 -5.47 7.75
N GLY A 158 -23.94 -6.18 8.85
CA GLY A 158 -23.36 -7.52 8.81
C GLY A 158 -24.45 -8.59 8.91
N PRO A 159 -24.15 -9.85 8.59
CA PRO A 159 -22.83 -10.38 8.26
C PRO A 159 -22.41 -10.13 6.81
N ARG A 160 -21.12 -9.79 6.63
CA ARG A 160 -20.54 -9.29 5.36
C ARG A 160 -20.64 -10.24 4.15
N TRP A 161 -20.98 -11.51 4.38
CA TRP A 161 -21.12 -12.53 3.36
C TRP A 161 -22.57 -12.80 2.93
N ARG A 162 -23.56 -12.11 3.52
CA ARG A 162 -24.98 -12.25 3.18
C ARG A 162 -25.59 -10.97 2.65
N GLU A 163 -25.20 -9.83 3.20
CA GLU A 163 -25.75 -8.54 2.81
C GLU A 163 -25.21 -8.10 1.45
N GLU A 164 -26.07 -7.56 0.59
CA GLU A 164 -25.66 -7.08 -0.72
C GLU A 164 -25.05 -5.67 -0.66
N PHE A 165 -24.33 -5.30 -1.71
CA PHE A 165 -23.83 -3.94 -1.87
C PHE A 165 -24.87 -3.09 -2.61
N GLU A 166 -25.44 -2.14 -1.90
CA GLU A 166 -26.40 -1.21 -2.51
C GLU A 166 -25.69 0.04 -3.00
N ARG A 167 -26.04 0.51 -4.20
CA ARG A 167 -25.54 1.77 -4.72
C ARG A 167 -26.26 2.92 -4.03
N ILE A 168 -25.53 3.70 -3.22
CA ILE A 168 -26.09 4.82 -2.46
C ILE A 168 -25.57 6.19 -2.92
N ARG A 169 -24.57 6.21 -3.81
CA ARG A 169 -23.99 7.44 -4.38
C ARG A 169 -23.66 7.27 -5.86
N SER A 170 -23.46 8.40 -6.53
CA SER A 170 -22.95 8.51 -7.89
C SER A 170 -21.55 9.14 -7.90
N PRO A 171 -20.78 8.97 -8.99
CA PRO A 171 -19.48 9.65 -9.12
C PRO A 171 -19.58 11.18 -9.03
N GLY A 172 -20.73 11.76 -9.37
CA GLY A 172 -20.98 13.20 -9.24
C GLY A 172 -21.05 13.68 -7.78
N ASP A 173 -21.28 12.77 -6.84
CA ASP A 173 -21.36 13.07 -5.40
C ASP A 173 -19.99 13.00 -4.70
N TRP A 174 -18.93 12.68 -5.44
CA TRP A 174 -17.59 12.61 -4.88
C TRP A 174 -17.10 13.98 -4.47
N THR A 175 -16.77 14.10 -3.19
CA THR A 175 -16.21 15.31 -2.61
C THR A 175 -14.98 14.96 -1.80
N LEU A 176 -13.96 15.80 -1.92
CA LEU A 176 -12.74 15.74 -1.14
C LEU A 176 -12.55 17.09 -0.47
N THR A 177 -12.36 17.06 0.84
CA THR A 177 -11.99 18.23 1.64
C THR A 177 -10.59 18.73 1.26
N ARG A 178 -10.26 19.97 1.61
CA ARG A 178 -8.91 20.52 1.38
C ARG A 178 -7.81 19.68 2.05
N ARG A 179 -8.09 19.12 3.23
CA ARG A 179 -7.14 18.24 3.93
C ARG A 179 -6.94 16.93 3.19
N GLU A 180 -8.02 16.34 2.66
CA GLU A 180 -7.93 15.13 1.84
C GLU A 180 -7.18 15.36 0.54
N TRP A 181 -7.40 16.49 -0.12
CA TRP A 181 -6.58 16.90 -1.27
C TRP A 181 -5.10 17.05 -0.91
N ALA A 182 -4.79 17.70 0.21
CA ALA A 182 -3.40 17.85 0.66
C ALA A 182 -2.74 16.49 0.94
N VAL A 183 -3.44 15.56 1.59
CA VAL A 183 -2.94 14.20 1.86
C VAL A 183 -2.81 13.40 0.56
N LEU A 184 -3.74 13.54 -0.38
CA LEU A 184 -3.69 12.86 -1.68
C LEU A 184 -2.50 13.33 -2.51
N THR A 185 -2.34 14.65 -2.67
CA THR A 185 -1.21 15.24 -3.38
C THR A 185 0.11 14.89 -2.71
N GLY A 186 0.19 14.99 -1.37
CA GLY A 186 1.35 14.57 -0.60
C GLY A 186 1.68 13.09 -0.81
N GLY A 187 0.66 12.22 -0.87
CA GLY A 187 0.81 10.80 -1.17
C GLY A 187 1.43 10.56 -2.54
N TYR A 188 0.92 11.18 -3.61
CA TYR A 188 1.49 11.01 -4.95
C TYR A 188 2.89 11.61 -5.09
N LEU A 189 3.17 12.75 -4.42
CA LEU A 189 4.52 13.32 -4.39
C LEU A 189 5.51 12.39 -3.68
N LEU A 190 5.10 11.83 -2.53
CA LEU A 190 5.92 10.86 -1.79
C LEU A 190 6.15 9.59 -2.61
N LEU A 191 5.13 9.12 -3.35
CA LEU A 191 5.23 7.99 -4.25
C LEU A 191 6.23 8.28 -5.39
N ALA A 192 6.18 9.48 -5.98
CA ALA A 192 7.12 9.87 -7.02
C ALA A 192 8.57 9.90 -6.50
N ILE A 193 8.80 10.48 -5.32
CA ILE A 193 10.12 10.51 -4.67
C ILE A 193 10.63 9.09 -4.42
N ALA A 194 9.78 8.20 -3.90
CA ALA A 194 10.16 6.83 -3.60
C ALA A 194 10.56 6.06 -4.87
N ASN A 195 9.77 6.15 -5.93
CA ASN A 195 10.05 5.51 -7.21
C ASN A 195 11.31 6.07 -7.89
N TYR A 196 11.58 7.37 -7.74
CA TYR A 196 12.79 7.97 -8.30
C TYR A 196 14.04 7.49 -7.56
N ARG A 197 13.98 7.38 -6.21
CA ARG A 197 15.05 6.79 -5.41
C ARG A 197 15.31 5.34 -5.79
N GLU A 198 14.26 4.54 -5.98
CA GLU A 198 14.39 3.15 -6.41
C GLU A 198 15.01 3.05 -7.81
N ALA A 199 14.57 3.88 -8.76
CA ALA A 199 15.15 3.92 -10.11
C ALA A 199 16.66 4.23 -10.11
N ILE A 200 17.11 5.16 -9.24
CA ILE A 200 18.54 5.43 -9.04
C ILE A 200 19.25 4.17 -8.51
N ALA A 201 18.70 3.52 -7.48
CA ALA A 201 19.28 2.32 -6.90
C ALA A 201 19.39 1.17 -7.92
N ILE A 202 18.37 0.95 -8.74
CA ILE A 202 18.40 -0.04 -9.83
C ILE A 202 19.49 0.30 -10.84
N SER A 203 19.59 1.57 -11.26
CA SER A 203 20.60 2.00 -12.23
C SER A 203 22.03 1.79 -11.73
N GLN A 204 22.29 1.91 -10.44
CA GLN A 204 23.61 1.67 -9.82
C GLN A 204 23.98 0.19 -9.72
N ILE A 205 22.99 -0.70 -9.81
CA ILE A 205 23.19 -2.16 -9.75
C ILE A 205 23.38 -2.73 -11.16
N VAL A 206 22.66 -2.20 -12.15
CA VAL A 206 22.58 -2.77 -13.51
C VAL A 206 23.45 -2.02 -14.54
N GLY A 207 23.69 -0.72 -14.32
CA GLY A 207 24.52 0.13 -15.18
C GLY A 207 25.99 0.12 -14.78
#